data_AF-A0AAD4Y9C1-F1
#
_entry.id   AF-A0AAD4Y9C1-F1
#
_cell.length_a   1.000
_cell.length_b   1.000
_cell.length_c   1.000
_cell.angle_alpha   90.00
_cell.angle_beta   90.00
_cell.angle_gamma   90.00
#
_symmetry.space_group_name_H-M   'P 1'
#
loop_
_entity.id
_entity.type
_entity.pdbx_description
1 polymer ?
#
loop_
_entity_poly.entity_id
_entity_poly.type
_entity_poly.pdbx_seq_one_letter_code
_entity_poly.pdbx_strand_id
1 'polypeptide(L)'
;MASQQQSVPCISRSPPEQPLQVKVVGLFKSSSFQIAKSAAESLKSNYPSKFEDPIIIPVQEFAWHQYLQEKKRELKNEVWEYSSYVMCFINDKLLGDALDLQKWAHKVWDIVDFKPPALYEALTVDYSAKFLRDTKLYSDTCPKTCKNFQILCTGKAGFSQSGIKLHYAGSIFHRVVRNGWVQGGAKKINILMTYYVLSFLDENFSVPHNKRGVLGMVNKGRHSNGSQFYITLQAAPYLDKKYVAFGYV
;
A
#
# COMPACT_ATOMS: atom_id res chain seq x y z
N MET A 1 -53.89 -3.26 -42.53
CA MET A 1 -52.94 -3.28 -41.40
C MET A 1 -51.58 -2.87 -41.94
N ALA A 2 -51.13 -1.65 -41.60
CA ALA A 2 -49.77 -1.19 -41.84
C ALA A 2 -49.37 -0.42 -40.59
N SER A 3 -48.53 -1.03 -39.76
CA SER A 3 -48.06 -0.50 -38.49
C SER A 3 -47.00 0.56 -38.74
N GLN A 4 -47.28 1.79 -38.31
CA GLN A 4 -46.31 2.88 -38.28
C GLN A 4 -45.22 2.58 -37.25
N GLN A 5 -43.96 2.53 -37.71
CA GLN A 5 -42.79 2.53 -36.84
C GLN A 5 -42.65 3.91 -36.19
N GLN A 6 -42.88 3.99 -34.88
CA GLN A 6 -42.48 5.14 -34.08
C GLN A 6 -40.96 5.12 -33.91
N SER A 7 -40.30 6.13 -34.48
CA SER A 7 -38.88 6.41 -34.26
C SER A 7 -38.66 6.88 -32.82
N VAL A 8 -37.74 6.20 -32.12
CA VAL A 8 -37.31 6.57 -30.77
C VAL A 8 -36.40 7.82 -30.88
N PRO A 9 -36.59 8.87 -30.06
CA PRO A 9 -35.74 10.05 -30.14
C PRO A 9 -34.33 9.73 -29.64
N CYS A 10 -33.32 10.04 -30.45
CA CYS A 10 -31.94 10.09 -30.00
C CYS A 10 -31.82 11.11 -28.85
N ILE A 11 -31.62 10.63 -27.63
CA ILE A 11 -31.28 11.45 -26.48
C ILE A 11 -29.85 11.97 -26.72
N SER A 12 -29.73 13.18 -27.26
CA SER A 12 -28.50 13.94 -27.25
C SER A 12 -28.12 14.20 -25.78
N ARG A 13 -27.23 13.37 -25.24
CA ARG A 13 -26.66 13.60 -23.92
C ARG A 13 -25.71 14.78 -24.03
N SER A 14 -26.17 15.96 -23.63
CA SER A 14 -25.30 17.09 -23.33
C SER A 14 -24.21 16.60 -22.36
N PRO A 15 -22.94 16.97 -22.58
CA PRO A 15 -21.87 16.60 -21.66
C PRO A 15 -22.18 17.16 -20.26
N PRO A 16 -21.76 16.49 -19.18
CA PRO A 16 -22.02 16.94 -17.81
C PRO A 16 -21.50 18.38 -17.61
N GLU A 17 -22.31 19.22 -16.94
CA GLU A 17 -22.04 20.65 -16.69
C GLU A 17 -20.79 20.89 -15.83
N GLN A 18 -20.28 19.86 -15.14
CA GLN A 18 -19.04 19.89 -14.37
C GLN A 18 -18.16 18.68 -14.70
N PRO A 19 -16.82 18.82 -14.68
CA PRO A 19 -15.91 17.70 -14.88
C PRO A 19 -16.16 16.60 -13.84
N LEU A 20 -16.07 15.34 -14.28
CA LEU A 20 -16.25 14.19 -13.40
C LEU A 20 -14.99 13.96 -12.56
N GLN A 21 -15.18 13.70 -11.28
CA GLN A 21 -14.13 13.28 -10.38
C GLN A 21 -14.13 11.75 -10.25
N VAL A 22 -13.07 11.11 -10.76
CA VAL A 22 -12.82 9.69 -10.49
C VAL A 22 -12.01 9.57 -9.21
N LYS A 23 -12.41 8.66 -8.32
CA LYS A 23 -11.67 8.32 -7.11
C LYS A 23 -11.47 6.82 -7.01
N VAL A 24 -10.24 6.41 -6.76
CA VAL A 24 -9.83 5.01 -6.64
C VAL A 24 -9.18 4.81 -5.27
N VAL A 25 -9.76 3.93 -4.46
CA VAL A 25 -9.21 3.57 -3.13
C VAL A 25 -8.97 2.08 -3.11
N GLY A 26 -7.75 1.61 -2.85
CA GLY A 26 -7.48 0.17 -2.85
C GLY A 26 -6.10 -0.24 -2.39
N LEU A 27 -5.92 -1.55 -2.21
CA LEU A 27 -4.66 -2.16 -1.81
C LEU A 27 -3.59 -1.92 -2.87
N PHE A 28 -2.54 -1.19 -2.51
CA PHE A 28 -1.50 -0.82 -3.48
C PHE A 28 -0.74 -2.03 -4.06
N LYS A 29 -0.73 -3.16 -3.35
CA LYS A 29 -0.13 -4.43 -3.79
C LYS A 29 -1.05 -5.28 -4.67
N SER A 30 -2.26 -4.82 -4.95
CA SER A 30 -3.21 -5.53 -5.81
C SER A 30 -3.07 -5.07 -7.25
N SER A 31 -3.08 -6.02 -8.19
CA SER A 31 -3.18 -5.73 -9.62
C SER A 31 -4.48 -4.98 -9.95
N SER A 32 -5.59 -5.30 -9.27
CA SER A 32 -6.88 -4.60 -9.43
C SER A 32 -6.75 -3.10 -9.15
N PHE A 33 -5.94 -2.71 -8.16
CA PHE A 33 -5.69 -1.29 -7.88
C PHE A 33 -4.95 -0.60 -9.03
N GLN A 34 -3.93 -1.24 -9.61
CA GLN A 34 -3.20 -0.68 -10.76
C GLN A 34 -4.07 -0.61 -12.02
N ILE A 35 -4.96 -1.59 -12.23
CA ILE A 35 -5.96 -1.57 -13.30
C ILE A 35 -6.89 -0.37 -13.15
N ALA A 36 -7.49 -0.20 -11.98
CA ALA A 36 -8.40 0.91 -11.71
C ALA A 36 -7.71 2.28 -11.82
N LYS A 37 -6.48 2.39 -11.29
CA LYS A 37 -5.65 3.60 -11.40
C LYS A 37 -5.37 3.93 -12.86
N SER A 38 -4.93 2.96 -13.66
CA SER A 38 -4.63 3.14 -15.08
C SER A 38 -5.87 3.58 -15.87
N ALA A 39 -7.04 3.01 -15.57
CA ALA A 39 -8.30 3.40 -16.18
C ALA A 39 -8.67 4.86 -15.83
N ALA A 40 -8.51 5.26 -14.56
CA ALA A 40 -8.77 6.62 -14.11
C ALA A 40 -7.84 7.65 -14.76
N GLU A 41 -6.54 7.35 -14.85
CA GLU A 41 -5.54 8.18 -15.53
C GLU A 41 -5.82 8.29 -17.04
N SER A 42 -6.22 7.17 -17.67
CA SER A 42 -6.60 7.15 -19.08
C SER A 42 -7.81 8.03 -19.37
N LEU A 43 -8.82 8.04 -18.49
CA LEU A 43 -10.00 8.92 -18.63
C LEU A 43 -9.60 10.40 -18.63
N LYS A 44 -8.77 10.82 -17.67
CA LYS A 44 -8.26 12.18 -17.60
C LYS A 44 -7.40 12.54 -18.82
N SER A 45 -6.50 11.65 -19.24
CA SER A 45 -5.60 11.91 -20.36
C SER A 45 -6.33 12.03 -21.69
N ASN A 46 -7.37 11.22 -21.93
CA ASN A 46 -8.14 11.26 -23.17
C ASN A 46 -9.18 12.39 -23.19
N TYR A 47 -9.71 12.76 -22.01
CA TYR A 47 -10.72 13.82 -21.90
C TYR A 47 -10.38 14.83 -20.79
N PRO A 48 -9.34 15.66 -20.95
CA PRO A 48 -8.83 16.54 -19.89
C PRO A 48 -9.85 17.56 -19.35
N SER A 49 -10.79 18.01 -20.19
CA SER A 49 -11.85 18.95 -19.84
C SER A 49 -13.12 18.30 -19.27
N LYS A 50 -13.22 16.98 -19.34
CA LYS A 50 -14.37 16.21 -18.84
C LYS A 50 -14.10 15.54 -17.51
N PHE A 51 -12.84 15.49 -17.09
CA PHE A 51 -12.42 14.87 -15.84
C PHE A 51 -11.52 15.80 -15.04
N GLU A 52 -11.70 15.79 -13.73
CA GLU A 52 -10.71 16.29 -12.78
C GLU A 52 -9.54 15.31 -12.64
N ASP A 53 -8.43 15.77 -12.07
CA ASP A 53 -7.32 14.88 -11.74
C ASP A 53 -7.78 13.76 -10.81
N PRO A 54 -7.52 12.48 -11.13
CA PRO A 54 -8.08 11.38 -10.38
C PRO A 54 -7.53 11.34 -8.95
N ILE A 55 -8.42 11.12 -7.98
CA ILE A 55 -8.05 10.96 -6.56
C ILE A 55 -7.66 9.50 -6.34
N ILE A 56 -6.35 9.23 -6.28
CA ILE A 56 -5.80 7.89 -6.08
C ILE A 56 -5.35 7.73 -4.63
N ILE A 57 -6.03 6.86 -3.87
CA ILE A 57 -5.75 6.60 -2.46
C ILE A 57 -5.21 5.16 -2.31
N PRO A 58 -3.88 4.98 -2.35
CA PRO A 58 -3.28 3.69 -2.04
C PRO A 58 -3.44 3.39 -0.54
N VAL A 59 -3.89 2.19 -0.21
CA VAL A 59 -4.00 1.75 1.19
C VAL A 59 -3.24 0.46 1.44
N GLN A 60 -2.76 0.28 2.67
CA GLN A 60 -2.14 -0.97 3.14
C GLN A 60 -3.23 -1.93 3.65
N GLU A 61 -2.89 -3.20 3.84
CA GLU A 61 -3.85 -4.26 4.22
C GLU A 61 -4.65 -3.93 5.49
N PHE A 62 -4.00 -3.39 6.52
CA PHE A 62 -4.71 -3.00 7.76
C PHE A 62 -5.61 -1.78 7.55
N ALA A 63 -5.17 -0.80 6.76
CA ALA A 63 -5.92 0.43 6.49
C ALA A 63 -7.12 0.14 5.60
N TRP A 64 -7.00 -0.81 4.68
CA TRP A 64 -8.10 -1.28 3.85
C TRP A 64 -9.23 -1.90 4.68
N HIS A 65 -8.88 -2.76 5.64
CA HIS A 65 -9.87 -3.34 6.53
C HIS A 65 -10.63 -2.26 7.32
N GLN A 66 -9.91 -1.29 7.89
CA GLN A 66 -10.54 -0.15 8.58
C GLN A 66 -11.42 0.68 7.63
N TYR A 67 -10.90 0.99 6.43
CA TYR A 67 -11.64 1.73 5.41
C TYR A 67 -12.94 1.03 5.02
N LEU A 68 -12.91 -0.29 4.81
CA LEU A 68 -14.11 -1.07 4.51
C LEU A 68 -15.13 -1.03 5.66
N GLN A 69 -14.69 -1.10 6.93
CA GLN A 69 -15.58 -0.99 8.08
C GLN A 69 -16.26 0.38 8.15
N GLU A 70 -15.51 1.45 7.91
CA GLU A 70 -16.04 2.82 7.87
C GLU A 70 -17.02 3.01 6.72
N LYS A 71 -16.67 2.53 5.51
CA LYS A 71 -17.54 2.61 4.33
C LYS A 71 -18.80 1.79 4.45
N LYS A 72 -18.76 0.62 5.11
CA LYS A 72 -19.97 -0.18 5.41
C LYS A 72 -20.98 0.61 6.26
N ARG A 73 -20.49 1.38 7.24
CA ARG A 73 -21.33 2.25 8.08
C ARG A 73 -21.93 3.40 7.27
N GLU A 74 -21.18 3.99 6.35
CA GLU A 74 -21.65 5.09 5.50
C GLU A 74 -22.67 4.63 4.45
N LEU A 75 -22.44 3.48 3.81
CA LEU A 75 -23.29 2.92 2.76
C LEU A 75 -24.48 2.11 3.31
N LYS A 76 -24.81 2.29 4.61
CA LYS A 76 -25.99 1.71 5.28
C LYS A 76 -26.27 0.24 4.94
N ASN A 77 -25.23 -0.60 4.93
CA ASN A 77 -25.36 -2.05 4.71
C ASN A 77 -25.80 -2.48 3.29
N GLU A 78 -25.69 -1.65 2.25
CA GLU A 78 -25.97 -2.10 0.87
C GLU A 78 -24.90 -3.05 0.30
N VAL A 79 -23.72 -3.12 0.94
CA VAL A 79 -22.53 -3.83 0.43
C VAL A 79 -21.94 -4.74 1.51
N TRP A 80 -22.64 -5.83 1.85
CA TRP A 80 -22.24 -6.71 2.95
C TRP A 80 -20.95 -7.49 2.67
N GLU A 81 -20.71 -7.86 1.41
CA GLU A 81 -19.52 -8.60 0.97
C GLU A 81 -18.84 -7.89 -0.19
N TYR A 82 -18.10 -6.82 0.12
CA TYR A 82 -17.15 -6.29 -0.84
C TYR A 82 -15.89 -7.16 -0.85
N SER A 83 -15.75 -8.00 -1.88
CA SER A 83 -14.66 -8.97 -2.01
C SER A 83 -13.45 -8.45 -2.79
N SER A 84 -13.60 -7.31 -3.48
CA SER A 84 -12.51 -6.71 -4.24
C SER A 84 -11.52 -5.95 -3.36
N TYR A 85 -10.32 -5.74 -3.87
CA TYR A 85 -9.23 -5.02 -3.21
C TYR A 85 -9.16 -3.53 -3.59
N VAL A 86 -10.11 -3.05 -4.39
CA VAL A 86 -10.19 -1.66 -4.84
C VAL A 86 -11.64 -1.25 -4.99
N MET A 87 -11.98 -0.04 -4.54
CA MET A 87 -13.27 0.62 -4.75
C MET A 87 -13.08 1.86 -5.64
N CYS A 88 -13.93 1.96 -6.65
CA CYS A 88 -13.97 3.06 -7.60
C CYS A 88 -15.23 3.91 -7.38
N PHE A 89 -15.09 5.23 -7.45
CA PHE A 89 -16.18 6.18 -7.29
C PHE A 89 -16.17 7.21 -8.42
N ILE A 90 -17.37 7.66 -8.82
CA ILE A 90 -17.58 8.80 -9.72
C ILE A 90 -18.38 9.86 -8.95
N ASN A 91 -17.82 11.06 -8.76
CA ASN A 91 -18.43 12.13 -7.97
C ASN A 91 -18.93 11.62 -6.60
N ASP A 92 -18.04 10.90 -5.89
CA ASP A 92 -18.28 10.25 -4.59
C ASP A 92 -19.37 9.17 -4.54
N LYS A 93 -20.00 8.82 -5.67
CA LYS A 93 -20.91 7.67 -5.76
C LYS A 93 -20.14 6.40 -6.10
N LEU A 94 -20.37 5.33 -5.33
CA LEU A 94 -19.73 4.03 -5.56
C LEU A 94 -20.09 3.52 -6.96
N LEU A 95 -19.07 3.29 -7.79
CA LEU A 95 -19.22 2.69 -9.11
C LEU A 95 -19.10 1.16 -9.02
N GLY A 96 -18.14 0.66 -8.23
CA GLY A 96 -17.82 -0.75 -8.15
C GLY A 96 -16.31 -0.98 -8.01
N ASP A 97 -15.82 -2.07 -8.59
CA ASP A 97 -14.39 -2.43 -8.58
C ASP A 97 -13.63 -1.93 -9.84
N ALA A 98 -12.44 -2.51 -10.10
CA ALA A 98 -11.64 -2.19 -11.28
C ALA A 98 -12.33 -2.57 -12.59
N LEU A 99 -13.01 -3.71 -12.64
CA LEU A 99 -13.71 -4.20 -13.82
C LEU A 99 -14.93 -3.34 -14.10
N ASP A 100 -15.67 -2.94 -13.06
CA ASP A 100 -16.81 -2.02 -13.20
C ASP A 100 -16.37 -0.66 -13.74
N LEU A 101 -15.22 -0.14 -13.29
CA LEU A 101 -14.64 1.09 -13.83
C LEU A 101 -14.26 0.95 -15.31
N GLN A 102 -13.61 -0.15 -15.72
CA GLN A 102 -13.28 -0.38 -17.13
C GLN A 102 -14.52 -0.52 -18.00
N LYS A 103 -15.54 -1.27 -17.54
CA LYS A 103 -16.82 -1.41 -18.25
C LYS A 103 -17.52 -0.06 -18.43
N TRP A 104 -17.52 0.76 -17.38
CA TRP A 104 -18.09 2.11 -17.44
C TRP A 104 -17.31 3.02 -18.39
N ALA A 105 -15.97 3.01 -18.32
CA ALA A 105 -15.10 3.79 -19.20
C ALA A 105 -15.32 3.42 -20.67
N HIS A 106 -15.40 2.13 -21.00
CA HIS A 106 -15.69 1.68 -22.35
C HIS A 106 -17.10 2.08 -22.79
N LYS A 107 -18.12 1.82 -21.97
CA LYS A 107 -19.51 2.07 -22.35
C LYS A 107 -19.85 3.55 -22.52
N VAL A 108 -19.27 4.42 -21.71
CA VAL A 108 -19.64 5.84 -21.64
C VAL A 108 -18.66 6.73 -22.42
N TRP A 109 -17.39 6.34 -22.47
CA TRP A 109 -16.31 7.16 -23.03
C TRP A 109 -15.54 6.48 -24.16
N ASP A 110 -15.95 5.27 -24.57
CA ASP A 110 -15.29 4.48 -25.62
C ASP A 110 -13.79 4.26 -25.37
N ILE A 111 -13.38 4.27 -24.09
CA ILE A 111 -11.99 4.00 -23.71
C ILE A 111 -11.79 2.50 -23.52
N VAL A 112 -10.83 1.95 -24.24
CA VAL A 112 -10.35 0.58 -24.05
C VAL A 112 -8.89 0.64 -23.58
N ASP A 113 -8.68 0.43 -22.28
CA ASP A 113 -7.36 0.33 -21.71
C ASP A 113 -6.91 -1.15 -21.62
N PHE A 114 -6.53 -1.72 -22.76
CA PHE A 114 -5.99 -3.08 -22.81
C PHE A 114 -4.49 -3.07 -22.54
N LYS A 115 -4.12 -3.59 -21.36
CA LYS A 115 -2.75 -3.91 -21.01
C LYS A 115 -2.68 -5.39 -20.61
N PRO A 116 -1.62 -6.12 -20.99
CA PRO A 116 -1.50 -7.53 -20.60
C PRO A 116 -1.38 -7.65 -19.08
N PRO A 117 -1.92 -8.72 -18.45
CA PRO A 117 -1.85 -8.91 -17.00
C PRO A 117 -0.43 -8.78 -16.43
N ALA A 118 0.58 -9.29 -17.16
CA ALA A 118 1.98 -9.19 -16.78
C ALA A 118 2.47 -7.73 -16.61
N LEU A 119 1.93 -6.78 -17.39
CA LEU A 119 2.26 -5.37 -17.24
C LEU A 119 1.66 -4.79 -15.95
N TYR A 120 0.42 -5.14 -15.61
CA TYR A 120 -0.18 -4.71 -14.33
C TYR A 120 0.55 -5.29 -13.13
N GLU A 121 1.00 -6.55 -13.21
CA GLU A 121 1.84 -7.15 -12.18
C GLU A 121 3.17 -6.42 -12.03
N ALA A 122 3.85 -6.12 -13.13
CA ALA A 122 5.10 -5.36 -13.11
C ALA A 122 4.92 -3.95 -12.51
N LEU A 123 3.85 -3.25 -12.89
CA LEU A 123 3.48 -1.95 -12.32
C LEU A 123 3.16 -2.06 -10.82
N THR A 124 2.48 -3.13 -10.40
CA THR A 124 2.17 -3.37 -8.98
C THR A 124 3.44 -3.57 -8.16
N VAL A 125 4.39 -4.36 -8.68
CA VAL A 125 5.68 -4.59 -8.05
C VAL A 125 6.49 -3.29 -7.99
N ASP A 126 6.56 -2.52 -9.09
CA ASP A 126 7.28 -1.25 -9.10
C ASP A 126 6.64 -0.22 -8.17
N TYR A 127 5.30 -0.09 -8.17
CA TYR A 127 4.59 0.83 -7.27
C TYR A 127 4.79 0.45 -5.81
N SER A 128 4.69 -0.85 -5.48
CA SER A 128 4.97 -1.35 -4.14
C SER A 128 6.41 -1.08 -3.73
N ALA A 129 7.37 -1.25 -4.65
CA ALA A 129 8.77 -0.93 -4.42
C ALA A 129 8.99 0.58 -4.24
N LYS A 130 8.33 1.46 -5.02
CA LYS A 130 8.35 2.93 -4.86
C LYS A 130 7.77 3.35 -3.51
N PHE A 131 6.61 2.84 -3.16
CA PHE A 131 5.97 3.13 -1.88
C PHE A 131 6.84 2.69 -0.69
N LEU A 132 7.49 1.51 -0.80
CA LEU A 132 8.48 1.08 0.20
C LEU A 132 9.79 1.90 0.14
N ARG A 133 10.15 2.51 -0.99
CA ARG A 133 11.27 3.47 -1.07
C ARG A 133 10.91 4.81 -0.41
N ASP A 134 9.64 5.19 -0.39
CA ASP A 134 9.15 6.38 0.33
C ASP A 134 9.16 6.19 1.86
N THR A 135 9.37 4.96 2.34
CA THR A 135 9.86 4.72 3.71
C THR A 135 11.20 5.43 3.85
N LYS A 136 11.18 6.61 4.49
CA LYS A 136 12.38 7.44 4.63
C LYS A 136 13.33 6.74 5.57
N LEU A 137 14.36 6.11 5.03
CA LEU A 137 15.48 5.61 5.80
C LEU A 137 16.50 6.75 5.96
N TYR A 138 16.95 6.98 7.18
CA TYR A 138 17.97 7.98 7.49
C TYR A 138 19.37 7.44 7.15
N SER A 139 19.59 7.10 5.87
CA SER A 139 20.83 6.46 5.40
C SER A 139 22.06 7.32 5.62
N ASP A 140 21.93 8.64 5.65
CA ASP A 140 23.03 9.55 5.97
C ASP A 140 23.42 9.53 7.46
N THR A 141 22.44 9.23 8.32
CA THR A 141 22.61 9.22 9.79
C THR A 141 22.95 7.83 10.33
N CYS A 142 22.33 6.80 9.77
CA CYS A 142 22.47 5.40 10.19
C CYS A 142 22.71 4.48 8.97
N PRO A 143 23.80 4.68 8.18
CA PRO A 143 24.03 3.97 6.93
C PRO A 143 24.08 2.45 7.08
N LYS A 144 24.73 1.94 8.13
CA LYS A 144 24.87 0.49 8.35
C LYS A 144 23.53 -0.13 8.73
N THR A 145 22.78 0.53 9.62
CA THR A 145 21.46 0.10 10.08
C THR A 145 20.46 0.09 8.92
N CYS A 146 20.44 1.17 8.12
CA CYS A 146 19.59 1.27 6.94
C CYS A 146 19.95 0.20 5.90
N LYS A 147 21.24 0.00 5.64
CA LYS A 147 21.71 -1.02 4.68
C LYS A 147 21.32 -2.43 5.11
N ASN A 148 21.45 -2.75 6.40
CA ASN A 148 21.03 -4.02 6.97
C ASN A 148 19.52 -4.26 6.76
N PHE A 149 18.69 -3.26 7.05
CA PHE A 149 17.25 -3.37 6.83
C PHE A 149 16.92 -3.57 5.34
N GLN A 150 17.50 -2.76 4.45
CA GLN A 150 17.27 -2.84 3.00
C GLN A 150 17.68 -4.19 2.40
N ILE A 151 18.84 -4.72 2.79
CA ILE A 151 19.33 -5.99 2.23
C ILE A 151 18.43 -7.16 2.66
N LEU A 152 17.86 -7.12 3.87
CA LEU A 152 16.85 -8.08 4.35
C LEU A 152 15.48 -7.88 3.69
N CYS A 153 15.06 -6.65 3.39
CA CYS A 153 13.86 -6.38 2.60
C CYS A 153 13.96 -6.99 1.19
N THR A 154 15.11 -6.84 0.54
CA THR A 154 15.33 -7.32 -0.84
C THR A 154 15.69 -8.80 -0.93
N GLY A 155 16.06 -9.44 0.18
CA GLY A 155 16.56 -10.81 0.21
C GLY A 155 17.91 -11.00 -0.47
N LYS A 156 18.65 -9.91 -0.73
CA LYS A 156 20.00 -9.93 -1.32
C LYS A 156 21.10 -10.29 -0.31
N ALA A 157 20.75 -10.53 0.95
CA ALA A 157 21.69 -10.91 2.00
C ALA A 157 22.18 -12.36 1.86
N GLY A 158 21.59 -13.13 0.94
CA GLY A 158 21.96 -14.51 0.70
C GLY A 158 21.46 -15.44 1.81
N PHE A 159 22.36 -16.29 2.30
CA PHE A 159 22.07 -17.29 3.32
C PHE A 159 22.96 -17.07 4.54
N SER A 160 22.42 -17.36 5.72
CA SER A 160 23.20 -17.49 6.95
C SER A 160 24.12 -18.71 6.89
N GLN A 161 25.04 -18.81 7.85
CA GLN A 161 25.93 -19.97 7.99
C GLN A 161 25.19 -21.31 8.14
N SER A 162 23.96 -21.27 8.65
CA SER A 162 23.09 -22.44 8.80
C SER A 162 22.16 -22.69 7.61
N GLY A 163 22.40 -22.03 6.47
CA GLY A 163 21.62 -22.23 5.25
C GLY A 163 20.24 -21.57 5.26
N ILE A 164 19.92 -20.74 6.27
CA ILE A 164 18.66 -19.99 6.30
C ILE A 164 18.78 -18.76 5.41
N LYS A 165 17.86 -18.61 4.46
CA LYS A 165 17.78 -17.44 3.57
C LYS A 165 17.47 -16.17 4.38
N LEU A 166 18.28 -15.13 4.24
CA LEU A 166 18.20 -13.91 5.03
C LEU A 166 17.28 -12.88 4.35
N HIS A 167 15.98 -12.93 4.65
CA HIS A 167 15.00 -11.98 4.14
C HIS A 167 13.78 -11.80 5.05
N TYR A 168 13.05 -10.68 4.87
CA TYR A 168 11.80 -10.44 5.59
C TYR A 168 10.56 -11.07 4.96
N ALA A 169 10.59 -11.49 3.68
CA ALA A 169 9.42 -12.08 3.02
C ALA A 169 8.87 -13.28 3.81
N GLY A 170 7.58 -13.27 4.13
CA GLY A 170 6.92 -14.29 4.96
C GLY A 170 7.19 -14.20 6.47
N SER A 171 7.84 -13.14 6.95
CA SER A 171 7.91 -12.81 8.38
C SER A 171 6.61 -12.17 8.84
N ILE A 172 6.20 -12.44 10.08
CA ILE A 172 5.04 -11.83 10.73
C ILE A 172 5.46 -10.72 11.69
N PHE A 173 4.52 -9.83 12.04
CA PHE A 173 4.62 -9.01 13.24
C PHE A 173 4.23 -9.86 14.45
N HIS A 174 5.23 -10.44 15.12
CA HIS A 174 5.01 -11.41 16.21
C HIS A 174 4.70 -10.77 17.56
N ARG A 175 4.82 -9.45 17.70
CA ARG A 175 4.49 -8.74 18.94
C ARG A 175 3.84 -7.40 18.63
N VAL A 176 2.72 -7.14 19.29
CA VAL A 176 2.00 -5.87 19.24
C VAL A 176 1.88 -5.34 20.66
N VAL A 177 2.39 -4.14 20.90
CA VAL A 177 2.23 -3.40 22.15
C VAL A 177 1.20 -2.30 21.90
N ARG A 178 0.02 -2.43 22.50
CA ARG A 178 -1.05 -1.43 22.38
C ARG A 178 -0.52 -0.07 22.84
N ASN A 179 -0.77 0.97 22.05
CA ASN A 179 -0.26 2.33 22.29
C ASN A 179 1.27 2.39 22.43
N GLY A 180 1.99 1.43 21.84
CA GLY A 180 3.44 1.37 21.85
C GLY A 180 3.97 1.21 20.44
N TRP A 181 4.25 -0.02 20.04
CA TRP A 181 4.81 -0.35 18.74
C TRP A 181 4.32 -1.72 18.25
N VAL A 182 4.42 -1.92 16.93
CA VAL A 182 4.37 -3.25 16.32
C VAL A 182 5.79 -3.70 16.04
N GLN A 183 6.10 -4.97 16.32
CA GLN A 183 7.44 -5.53 16.19
C GLN A 183 7.44 -6.73 15.25
N GLY A 184 8.41 -6.76 14.36
CA GLY A 184 8.61 -7.81 13.37
C GLY A 184 10.08 -8.09 13.13
N GLY A 185 10.40 -8.63 11.96
CA GLY A 185 11.77 -8.88 11.54
C GLY A 185 12.42 -10.16 12.09
N ALA A 186 11.66 -11.01 12.80
CA ALA A 186 11.80 -12.48 12.82
C ALA A 186 10.91 -13.16 13.89
N LYS A 187 10.01 -14.05 13.44
CA LYS A 187 9.81 -15.46 13.89
C LYS A 187 8.82 -16.16 12.94
N LYS A 188 9.24 -17.22 12.23
CA LYS A 188 8.35 -18.15 11.51
C LYS A 188 7.91 -19.29 12.43
N ILE A 189 6.82 -19.96 12.05
CA ILE A 189 6.02 -20.96 12.80
C ILE A 189 6.76 -22.26 13.16
N ASN A 190 7.99 -22.49 12.71
CA ASN A 190 8.76 -23.68 13.11
C ASN A 190 10.09 -23.30 13.75
N ILE A 191 10.37 -24.03 14.82
CA ILE A 191 11.48 -23.97 15.76
C ILE A 191 12.82 -24.08 15.00
N LEU A 192 13.88 -23.44 15.55
CA LEU A 192 15.25 -23.22 15.01
C LEU A 192 15.32 -22.14 13.90
N MET A 193 15.97 -20.98 14.06
CA MET A 193 17.22 -20.73 14.76
C MET A 193 17.26 -19.32 15.38
N THR A 194 17.38 -19.31 16.70
CA THR A 194 18.35 -18.46 17.40
C THR A 194 19.71 -18.62 16.72
N TYR A 195 20.52 -17.55 16.63
CA TYR A 195 21.91 -17.51 16.15
C TYR A 195 22.14 -16.83 14.78
N TYR A 196 22.55 -15.56 14.90
CA TYR A 196 23.37 -14.75 14.01
C TYR A 196 22.82 -14.40 12.61
N VAL A 197 21.94 -13.39 12.55
CA VAL A 197 22.40 -12.17 11.84
C VAL A 197 23.41 -11.55 12.80
N LEU A 198 24.67 -11.40 12.37
CA LEU A 198 25.74 -10.79 13.17
C LEU A 198 25.18 -9.61 13.97
N SER A 199 25.20 -9.72 15.30
CA SER A 199 24.76 -8.62 16.15
C SER A 199 25.65 -7.42 15.83
N PHE A 200 25.05 -6.26 15.57
CA PHE A 200 25.79 -5.06 15.24
C PHE A 200 25.57 -3.96 16.27
N LEU A 201 26.57 -3.08 16.35
CA LEU A 201 26.63 -1.99 17.30
C LEU A 201 25.47 -1.01 17.07
N ASP A 202 25.00 -0.37 18.15
CA ASP A 202 24.20 0.84 18.03
C ASP A 202 24.98 1.89 17.25
N GLU A 203 24.45 2.31 16.11
CA GLU A 203 25.16 3.20 15.19
C GLU A 203 25.05 4.66 15.63
N ASN A 204 23.83 5.13 15.88
CA ASN A 204 23.57 6.50 16.32
C ASN A 204 22.17 6.65 16.94
N PHE A 205 21.96 7.69 17.74
CA PHE A 205 20.68 8.00 18.40
C PHE A 205 20.13 9.40 18.03
N SER A 206 20.55 9.99 16.91
CA SER A 206 20.09 11.33 16.50
C SER A 206 18.63 11.38 16.03
N VAL A 207 18.04 10.25 15.66
CA VAL A 207 16.64 10.19 15.22
C VAL A 207 15.74 9.99 16.45
N PRO A 208 14.84 10.93 16.78
CA PRO A 208 13.98 10.84 17.96
C PRO A 208 12.72 10.00 17.69
N HIS A 209 12.21 9.35 18.73
CA HIS A 209 10.93 8.62 18.72
C HIS A 209 9.74 9.55 19.01
N ASN A 210 9.63 10.67 18.30
CA ASN A 210 8.71 11.76 18.65
C ASN A 210 7.32 11.67 17.98
N LYS A 211 7.04 10.65 17.17
CA LYS A 211 5.78 10.50 16.43
C LYS A 211 5.45 9.05 16.12
N ARG A 212 4.20 8.78 15.74
CA ARG A 212 3.77 7.51 15.13
C ARG A 212 4.53 7.28 13.82
N GLY A 213 4.89 6.04 13.49
CA GLY A 213 5.55 5.67 12.23
C GLY A 213 7.08 5.58 12.29
N VAL A 214 7.73 5.90 13.42
CA VAL A 214 9.19 5.75 13.56
C VAL A 214 9.59 4.27 13.49
N LEU A 215 10.54 3.97 12.59
CA LEU A 215 11.14 2.66 12.39
C LEU A 215 12.44 2.57 13.20
N GLY A 216 12.54 1.57 14.08
CA GLY A 216 13.70 1.38 14.94
C GLY A 216 14.09 -0.08 15.16
N MET A 217 15.33 -0.29 15.60
CA MET A 217 15.90 -1.62 15.83
C MET A 217 15.53 -2.17 17.21
N VAL A 218 15.13 -3.44 17.26
CA VAL A 218 15.01 -4.15 18.53
C VAL A 218 16.40 -4.68 18.94
N ASN A 219 16.75 -4.45 20.20
CA ASN A 219 17.96 -5.01 20.82
C ASN A 219 17.64 -5.70 22.16
N LYS A 220 18.64 -6.39 22.72
CA LYS A 220 18.64 -7.09 24.01
C LYS A 220 19.57 -6.38 25.02
N GLY A 221 19.82 -5.10 24.80
CA GLY A 221 20.90 -4.34 25.44
C GLY A 221 21.74 -3.60 24.41
N ARG A 222 22.67 -2.78 24.89
CA ARG A 222 23.55 -2.00 24.01
C ARG A 222 24.27 -2.90 23.02
N HIS A 223 24.38 -2.41 21.79
CA HIS A 223 25.17 -3.01 20.72
C HIS A 223 24.76 -4.43 20.32
N SER A 224 23.47 -4.75 20.42
CA SER A 224 22.95 -6.09 20.10
C SER A 224 21.86 -6.06 19.02
N ASN A 225 21.97 -5.15 18.04
CA ASN A 225 21.00 -5.04 16.95
C ASN A 225 21.11 -6.24 16.02
N GLY A 226 19.99 -6.71 15.47
CA GLY A 226 19.95 -7.86 14.58
C GLY A 226 19.02 -7.64 13.39
N SER A 227 18.07 -8.55 13.19
CA SER A 227 17.05 -8.41 12.13
C SER A 227 15.72 -7.85 12.62
N GLN A 228 15.45 -7.90 13.93
CA GLN A 228 14.17 -7.48 14.48
C GLN A 228 14.07 -5.95 14.52
N PHE A 229 12.91 -5.46 14.12
CA PHE A 229 12.59 -4.02 14.07
C PHE A 229 11.21 -3.76 14.67
N TYR A 230 10.93 -2.51 14.98
CA TYR A 230 9.61 -2.05 15.38
C TYR A 230 9.19 -0.81 14.61
N ILE A 231 7.88 -0.60 14.54
CA ILE A 231 7.25 0.63 14.06
C ILE A 231 6.40 1.19 15.19
N THR A 232 6.69 2.41 15.63
CA THR A 232 5.96 3.06 16.72
C THR A 232 4.53 3.40 16.30
N LEU A 233 3.54 3.16 17.16
CA LEU A 233 2.14 3.51 16.93
C LEU A 233 1.78 4.91 17.47
N GLN A 234 2.67 5.51 18.26
CA GLN A 234 2.58 6.86 18.81
C GLN A 234 3.98 7.36 19.16
N ALA A 235 4.12 8.60 19.64
CA ALA A 235 5.40 9.06 20.20
C ALA A 235 5.86 8.16 21.36
N ALA A 236 7.13 7.77 21.35
CA ALA A 236 7.74 6.90 22.35
C ALA A 236 9.13 7.41 22.81
N PRO A 237 9.25 8.64 23.38
CA PRO A 237 10.55 9.22 23.75
C PRO A 237 11.36 8.38 24.75
N TYR A 238 10.71 7.50 25.52
CA TYR A 238 11.38 6.59 26.45
C TYR A 238 12.28 5.55 25.78
N LEU A 239 12.19 5.38 24.45
CA LEU A 239 13.06 4.55 23.62
C LEU A 239 14.32 5.29 23.15
N ASP A 240 14.36 6.62 23.26
CA ASP A 240 15.50 7.43 22.83
C ASP A 240 16.77 7.03 23.57
N LYS A 241 17.91 7.03 22.85
CA LYS A 241 19.25 6.64 23.34
C LYS A 241 19.36 5.19 23.83
N LYS A 242 18.30 4.39 23.71
CA LYS A 242 18.28 2.95 24.02
C LYS A 242 18.14 2.09 22.77
N TYR A 243 17.42 2.60 21.78
CA TYR A 243 17.17 1.92 20.51
C TYR A 243 17.50 2.85 19.35
N VAL A 244 18.13 2.31 18.32
CA VAL A 244 18.47 3.06 17.10
C VAL A 244 17.21 3.22 16.26
N ALA A 245 16.72 4.45 16.13
CA ALA A 245 15.76 4.81 15.09
C ALA A 245 16.52 5.11 13.80
N PHE A 246 16.03 4.58 12.68
CA PHE A 246 16.72 4.66 11.40
C PHE A 246 15.79 4.90 10.22
N GLY A 247 14.49 5.06 10.45
CA GLY A 247 13.59 5.50 9.40
C GLY A 247 12.19 5.86 9.87
N TYR A 248 11.31 6.06 8.91
CA TYR A 248 9.93 6.43 9.12
C TYR A 248 9.01 5.85 8.03
N VAL A 249 7.83 5.37 8.45
CA VAL A 249 6.73 4.90 7.60
C VAL A 249 5.62 5.94 7.57
#